data_AF-A0A7H8M3V6-F1
#
_entry.id   AF-A0A7H8M3V6-F1
#
_cell.length_a   1.000
_cell.length_b   1.000
_cell.length_c   1.000
_cell.angle_alpha   90.00
_cell.angle_beta   90.00
_cell.angle_gamma   90.00
#
_symmetry.space_group_name_H-M   'P 1'
#
loop_
_entity.id
_entity.type
_entity.pdbx_description
1 polymer ?
#
loop_
_entity_poly.entity_id
_entity_poly.type
_entity_poly.pdbx_seq_one_letter_code
_entity_poly.pdbx_strand_id
1 'polypeptide(L)'
;MDSAAHPAPPDPGEPPAPVTRRRFLGRTAVAGSVAVAAGSTPAGSGSAPSGRTAAASTPDAGAAPAPPAAPLDRQREMLLQAARAGAVYPIEFRGFGESARGRARVTAARLLAAERRLAPGRLAQARAGADALIAQGLFGAPQGRLLAGIGRHAAQAGDRARRDLRAFVALGVATLSPHFDPADDAMAEIWLGGLGREHRLGRQPQPIVRRN
;
A
#
# COMPACT_ATOMS: atom_id res chain seq x y z
N MET A 1 13.54 -55.08 46.18
CA MET A 1 14.54 -54.95 45.09
C MET A 1 13.79 -55.28 43.82
N ASP A 2 13.32 -54.27 43.11
CA ASP A 2 12.70 -54.44 41.79
C ASP A 2 13.03 -53.24 40.91
N SER A 3 13.70 -53.53 39.80
CA SER A 3 14.13 -52.63 38.76
C SER A 3 12.95 -52.22 37.88
N ALA A 4 12.68 -50.92 37.75
CA ALA A 4 11.82 -50.38 36.70
C ALA A 4 12.69 -49.67 35.65
N ALA A 5 12.71 -50.26 34.45
CA ALA A 5 13.42 -49.77 33.29
C ALA A 5 12.91 -48.39 32.84
N HIS A 6 13.83 -47.48 32.61
CA HIS A 6 13.59 -46.15 32.06
C HIS A 6 13.58 -46.26 30.51
N PRO A 7 12.54 -45.80 29.79
CA PRO A 7 12.57 -45.77 28.33
C PRO A 7 13.48 -44.62 27.85
N ALA A 8 14.36 -44.94 26.89
CA ALA A 8 15.30 -44.02 26.27
C ALA A 8 14.59 -42.93 25.42
N PRO A 9 15.14 -41.71 25.33
CA PRO A 9 14.61 -40.64 24.48
C PRO A 9 14.89 -40.91 22.98
N PRO A 10 14.02 -40.41 22.07
CA PRO A 10 14.17 -40.61 20.63
C PRO A 10 15.31 -39.78 20.01
N ASP A 11 15.98 -40.40 19.04
CA ASP A 11 17.15 -39.93 18.30
C ASP A 11 16.79 -38.81 17.30
N PRO A 12 17.44 -37.62 17.34
CA PRO A 12 17.18 -36.52 16.42
C PRO A 12 17.98 -36.69 15.12
N GLY A 13 17.58 -37.64 14.27
CA GLY A 13 18.40 -38.02 13.11
C GLY A 13 17.71 -38.26 11.77
N GLU A 14 16.37 -38.24 11.66
CA GLU A 14 15.70 -38.71 10.43
C GLU A 14 14.98 -37.59 9.66
N PRO A 15 15.42 -37.24 8.44
CA PRO A 15 14.71 -36.30 7.58
C PRO A 15 13.49 -36.96 6.90
N PRO A 16 12.33 -36.30 6.83
CA PRO A 16 11.17 -36.85 6.13
C PRO A 16 11.39 -36.91 4.61
N ALA A 17 10.93 -38.03 4.02
CA ALA A 17 11.11 -38.40 2.61
C ALA A 17 10.58 -37.35 1.60
N PRO A 18 11.20 -37.21 0.41
CA PRO A 18 10.78 -36.27 -0.63
C PRO A 18 9.53 -36.75 -1.37
N VAL A 19 8.49 -35.91 -1.42
CA VAL A 19 7.29 -36.17 -2.22
C VAL A 19 7.49 -35.68 -3.66
N THR A 20 7.48 -36.63 -4.58
CA THR A 20 7.74 -36.46 -6.01
C THR A 20 6.63 -35.68 -6.73
N ARG A 21 7.06 -34.80 -7.64
CA ARG A 21 6.25 -34.02 -8.59
C ARG A 21 5.27 -34.88 -9.39
N ARG A 22 4.06 -34.36 -9.64
CA ARG A 22 3.28 -34.74 -10.82
C ARG A 22 2.76 -33.51 -11.56
N ARG A 23 3.22 -33.40 -12.81
CA ARG A 23 2.78 -32.45 -13.84
C ARG A 23 1.28 -32.61 -14.09
N PHE A 24 0.58 -31.49 -14.35
CA PHE A 24 -0.51 -31.50 -15.33
C PHE A 24 -0.48 -30.21 -16.15
N LEU A 25 -0.11 -30.38 -17.42
CA LEU A 25 -0.33 -29.43 -18.50
C LEU A 25 -1.82 -29.42 -18.81
N GLY A 26 -2.46 -28.26 -18.71
CA GLY A 26 -3.85 -28.04 -19.10
C GLY A 26 -3.94 -26.77 -19.93
N ARG A 27 -4.02 -26.96 -21.24
CA ARG A 27 -4.05 -25.94 -22.30
C ARG A 27 -5.50 -25.45 -22.49
N THR A 28 -5.60 -24.23 -23.03
CA THR A 28 -6.77 -23.60 -23.69
C THR A 28 -7.83 -22.91 -22.81
N ALA A 29 -7.97 -21.59 -23.02
CA ALA A 29 -9.17 -21.00 -23.62
C ALA A 29 -8.87 -19.58 -24.09
N VAL A 30 -9.23 -19.32 -25.35
CA VAL A 30 -9.21 -18.03 -26.04
C VAL A 30 -10.55 -17.34 -25.81
N ALA A 31 -10.52 -16.06 -25.43
CA ALA A 31 -11.58 -15.07 -25.62
C ALA A 31 -10.86 -13.71 -25.57
N GLY A 32 -10.84 -12.83 -26.58
CA GLY A 32 -11.85 -12.54 -27.58
C GLY A 32 -12.76 -11.44 -27.05
N SER A 33 -12.36 -10.16 -27.22
CA SER A 33 -13.25 -9.07 -27.70
C SER A 33 -12.71 -7.63 -27.48
N VAL A 34 -12.55 -6.96 -28.63
CA VAL A 34 -12.83 -5.57 -29.05
C VAL A 34 -12.51 -4.30 -28.24
N ALA A 35 -11.93 -3.38 -29.05
CA ALA A 35 -12.16 -1.94 -29.18
C ALA A 35 -11.55 -0.98 -28.14
N VAL A 36 -10.68 -0.08 -28.64
CA VAL A 36 -10.99 1.37 -28.69
C VAL A 36 -10.28 1.98 -29.91
N ALA A 37 -11.07 2.61 -30.77
CA ALA A 37 -10.63 3.61 -31.71
C ALA A 37 -10.53 4.98 -31.01
N ALA A 38 -9.43 5.68 -31.18
CA ALA A 38 -9.38 7.14 -31.18
C ALA A 38 -8.05 7.58 -31.80
N GLY A 39 -8.07 7.71 -33.12
CA GLY A 39 -7.10 8.54 -33.82
C GLY A 39 -7.37 10.01 -33.47
N SER A 40 -6.33 10.74 -33.09
CA SER A 40 -6.36 12.19 -33.04
C SER A 40 -5.08 12.68 -33.69
N THR A 41 -5.24 13.13 -34.93
CA THR A 41 -4.26 13.89 -35.68
C THR A 41 -4.09 15.27 -35.04
N PRO A 42 -2.87 15.74 -34.74
CA PRO A 42 -2.62 17.16 -34.70
C PRO A 42 -2.36 17.65 -36.13
N ALA A 43 -3.36 18.33 -36.68
CA ALA A 43 -3.20 19.20 -37.84
C ALA A 43 -2.22 20.33 -37.50
N GLY A 44 -1.33 20.64 -38.45
CA GLY A 44 -0.32 21.68 -38.31
C GLY A 44 -0.86 23.10 -38.49
N SER A 45 -0.10 24.05 -37.95
CA SER A 45 0.07 25.47 -38.36
C SER A 45 0.79 26.13 -37.18
N GLY A 46 1.83 26.93 -37.30
CA GLY A 46 2.41 27.68 -38.40
C GLY A 46 3.24 28.76 -37.70
N SER A 47 4.46 29.00 -38.18
CA SER A 47 5.38 29.97 -37.60
C SER A 47 4.79 31.40 -37.61
N ALA A 48 4.93 32.07 -36.45
CA ALA A 48 5.20 33.49 -36.14
C ALA A 48 4.84 34.60 -37.18
N PRO A 49 4.40 35.82 -36.74
CA PRO A 49 5.29 36.70 -35.99
C PRO A 49 4.68 37.59 -34.89
N SER A 50 5.61 38.12 -34.10
CA SER A 50 5.56 39.19 -33.10
C SER A 50 4.52 40.31 -33.31
N GLY A 51 3.80 40.62 -32.24
CA GLY A 51 3.03 41.86 -32.07
C GLY A 51 2.83 42.13 -30.58
N ARG A 52 3.55 43.11 -30.06
CA ARG A 52 3.52 43.57 -28.66
C ARG A 52 2.40 44.59 -28.50
N THR A 53 1.37 44.30 -27.71
CA THR A 53 0.50 45.30 -27.09
C THR A 53 0.11 44.85 -25.69
N ALA A 54 0.45 45.68 -24.70
CA ALA A 54 0.01 45.57 -23.33
C ALA A 54 -1.46 46.00 -23.22
N ALA A 55 -2.28 45.21 -22.53
CA ALA A 55 -3.53 45.68 -21.93
C ALA A 55 -3.95 44.77 -20.78
N ALA A 56 -4.16 45.41 -19.63
CA ALA A 56 -5.15 45.17 -18.59
C ALA A 56 -5.61 43.74 -18.28
N SER A 57 -5.41 43.39 -17.00
CA SER A 57 -6.04 42.28 -16.27
C SER A 57 -7.50 42.04 -16.64
N THR A 58 -7.76 40.93 -17.33
CA THR A 58 -9.07 40.28 -17.29
C THR A 58 -9.14 39.40 -16.05
N PRO A 59 -10.13 39.56 -15.17
CA PRO A 59 -10.37 38.59 -14.10
C PRO A 59 -10.73 37.26 -14.76
N ASP A 60 -9.98 36.22 -14.37
CA ASP A 60 -10.17 34.85 -14.83
C ASP A 60 -11.65 34.45 -14.67
N ALA A 61 -12.30 34.34 -15.82
CA ALA A 61 -13.69 33.97 -15.93
C ALA A 61 -13.81 32.49 -15.56
N GLY A 62 -14.43 32.23 -14.40
CA GLY A 62 -15.11 30.97 -14.15
C GLY A 62 -14.26 29.73 -14.35
N ALA A 63 -13.28 29.51 -13.48
CA ALA A 63 -12.88 28.15 -13.15
C ALA A 63 -14.13 27.44 -12.60
N ALA A 64 -14.85 26.75 -13.49
CA ALA A 64 -15.99 25.93 -13.11
C ALA A 64 -15.56 25.03 -11.95
N PRO A 65 -16.36 24.92 -10.87
CA PRO A 65 -16.01 24.08 -9.75
C PRO A 65 -15.72 22.68 -10.30
N ALA A 66 -14.49 22.22 -10.04
CA ALA A 66 -14.08 20.89 -10.47
C ALA A 66 -15.15 19.89 -10.01
N PRO A 67 -15.62 18.99 -10.90
CA PRO A 67 -16.69 18.07 -10.54
C PRO A 67 -16.30 17.31 -9.27
N PRO A 68 -17.26 17.09 -8.35
CA PRO A 68 -16.97 16.37 -7.12
C PRO A 68 -16.35 15.03 -7.49
N ALA A 69 -15.16 14.76 -6.95
CA ALA A 69 -14.49 13.50 -7.18
C ALA A 69 -15.44 12.36 -6.80
N ALA A 70 -15.56 11.36 -7.68
CA ALA A 70 -16.35 10.18 -7.39
C ALA A 70 -15.94 9.59 -6.02
N PRO A 71 -16.89 9.13 -5.21
CA PRO A 71 -16.58 8.57 -3.91
C PRO A 71 -15.62 7.39 -4.07
N LEU A 72 -14.58 7.36 -3.24
CA LEU A 72 -13.64 6.26 -3.23
C LEU A 72 -14.32 5.02 -2.65
N ASP A 73 -13.90 3.84 -3.11
CA ASP A 73 -14.26 2.61 -2.42
C ASP A 73 -13.58 2.53 -1.05
N ARG A 74 -14.17 1.71 -0.17
CA ARG A 74 -13.74 1.57 1.23
C ARG A 74 -12.30 1.07 1.38
N GLN A 75 -11.80 0.27 0.43
CA GLN A 75 -10.43 -0.25 0.47
C GLN A 75 -9.42 0.88 0.26
N ARG A 76 -9.70 1.77 -0.70
CA ARG A 76 -8.88 2.96 -0.97
C ARG A 76 -8.91 3.93 0.21
N GLU A 77 -10.07 4.12 0.84
CA GLU A 77 -10.15 4.93 2.05
C GLU A 77 -9.33 4.35 3.20
N MET A 78 -9.35 3.03 3.39
CA MET A 78 -8.51 2.34 4.38
C MET A 78 -7.02 2.52 4.10
N LEU A 79 -6.60 2.43 2.83
CA LEU A 79 -5.23 2.71 2.38
C LEU A 79 -4.81 4.14 2.72
N LEU A 80 -5.64 5.13 2.40
CA LEU A 80 -5.36 6.54 2.73
C LEU A 80 -5.28 6.77 4.25
N GLN A 81 -6.16 6.13 5.03
CA GLN A 81 -6.13 6.20 6.49
C GLN A 81 -4.82 5.64 7.04
N ALA A 82 -4.40 4.45 6.60
CA ALA A 82 -3.17 3.82 7.03
C ALA A 82 -1.92 4.61 6.59
N ALA A 83 -1.89 5.09 5.35
CA ALA A 83 -0.79 5.92 4.85
C ALA A 83 -0.65 7.24 5.62
N ARG A 84 -1.75 7.90 5.99
CA ARG A 84 -1.73 9.10 6.85
C ARG A 84 -1.19 8.80 8.26
N ALA A 85 -1.49 7.63 8.80
CA ALA A 85 -0.95 7.19 10.08
C ALA A 85 0.55 6.87 9.99
N GLY A 86 0.98 6.20 8.92
CA GLY A 86 2.39 5.88 8.65
C GLY A 86 3.25 7.10 8.31
N ALA A 87 2.66 8.17 7.77
CA ALA A 87 3.37 9.42 7.44
C ALA A 87 4.10 10.06 8.64
N VAL A 88 3.64 9.77 9.86
CA VAL A 88 4.10 10.40 11.11
C VAL A 88 4.64 9.39 12.12
N TYR A 89 4.76 8.11 11.74
CA TYR A 89 5.16 7.03 12.64
C TYR A 89 5.90 5.90 11.89
N PRO A 90 7.03 5.38 12.39
CA PRO A 90 7.71 5.75 13.65
C PRO A 90 8.62 6.98 13.52
N ILE A 91 8.91 7.42 12.30
CA ILE A 91 9.67 8.63 11.99
C ILE A 91 8.85 9.44 10.99
N GLU A 92 8.79 10.76 11.15
CA GLU A 92 8.11 11.63 10.19
C GLU A 92 8.77 11.49 8.81
N PHE A 93 7.95 11.23 7.80
CA PHE A 93 8.42 11.08 6.43
C PHE A 93 8.89 12.45 5.89
N ARG A 94 10.20 12.67 5.87
CA ARG A 94 10.80 13.94 5.42
C ARG A 94 10.56 14.17 3.92
N GLY A 95 10.63 15.44 3.51
CA GLY A 95 10.55 15.81 2.10
C GLY A 95 11.74 15.33 1.30
N PHE A 96 11.53 14.29 0.50
CA PHE A 96 12.37 13.89 -0.62
C PHE A 96 12.34 14.99 -1.70
N GLY A 97 12.73 16.22 -1.37
CA GLY A 97 12.59 17.40 -2.26
C GLY A 97 11.15 17.93 -2.42
N GLU A 98 10.17 17.35 -1.71
CA GLU A 98 8.76 17.72 -1.83
C GLU A 98 8.33 18.81 -0.84
N SER A 99 7.58 19.80 -1.33
CA SER A 99 7.10 20.97 -0.57
C SER A 99 6.01 20.64 0.46
N ALA A 100 5.11 19.71 0.16
CA ALA A 100 4.06 19.27 1.10
C ALA A 100 4.65 18.37 2.21
N ARG A 101 4.19 18.45 3.47
CA ARG A 101 4.61 17.53 4.56
C ARG A 101 3.90 16.17 4.48
N GLY A 102 4.47 15.12 5.10
CA GLY A 102 4.08 13.71 4.92
C GLY A 102 2.56 13.43 4.83
N ARG A 103 1.76 13.86 5.81
CA ARG A 103 0.29 13.65 5.78
C ARG A 103 -0.42 14.35 4.62
N ALA A 104 0.00 15.56 4.26
CA ALA A 104 -0.59 16.33 3.18
C ALA A 104 -0.33 15.72 1.80
N ARG A 105 0.68 14.84 1.68
CA ARG A 105 0.97 14.09 0.45
C ARG A 105 -0.04 12.96 0.20
N VAL A 106 -0.68 12.44 1.24
CA VAL A 106 -1.58 11.28 1.15
C VAL A 106 -2.93 11.71 0.57
N THR A 107 -2.99 11.73 -0.76
CA THR A 107 -4.17 12.12 -1.55
C THR A 107 -4.67 10.95 -2.39
N ALA A 108 -5.95 11.00 -2.74
CA ALA A 108 -6.58 10.03 -3.64
C ALA A 108 -5.83 9.94 -4.99
N ALA A 109 -5.44 11.09 -5.55
CA ALA A 109 -4.71 11.16 -6.81
C ALA A 109 -3.36 10.40 -6.76
N ARG A 110 -2.62 10.54 -5.66
CA ARG A 110 -1.35 9.81 -5.47
C ARG A 110 -1.55 8.33 -5.26
N LEU A 111 -2.59 7.93 -4.53
CA LEU A 111 -2.94 6.52 -4.39
C LEU A 111 -3.26 5.91 -5.76
N LEU A 112 -4.12 6.55 -6.55
CA LEU A 112 -4.46 6.08 -7.90
C LEU A 112 -3.24 6.03 -8.83
N ALA A 113 -2.30 6.98 -8.70
CA ALA A 113 -1.05 6.95 -9.44
C ALA A 113 -0.14 5.78 -9.03
N ALA A 114 -0.08 5.45 -7.73
CA ALA A 114 0.65 4.29 -7.22
C ALA A 114 -0.01 2.98 -7.63
N GLU A 115 -1.35 2.88 -7.61
CA GLU A 115 -2.08 1.69 -8.08
C GLU A 115 -1.76 1.35 -9.54
N ARG A 116 -1.66 2.37 -10.42
CA ARG A 116 -1.34 2.17 -11.84
C ARG A 116 0.04 1.57 -12.09
N ARG A 117 0.95 1.63 -11.11
CA ARG A 117 2.30 1.04 -11.20
C ARG A 117 2.34 -0.42 -10.77
N LEU A 118 1.27 -0.95 -10.18
CA LEU A 118 1.21 -2.32 -9.69
C LEU A 118 0.69 -3.29 -10.75
N ALA A 119 1.28 -4.50 -10.77
CA ALA A 119 0.68 -5.63 -11.46
C ALA A 119 -0.68 -6.00 -10.82
N PRO A 120 -1.67 -6.48 -11.60
CA PRO A 120 -3.01 -6.77 -11.09
C PRO A 120 -3.05 -7.69 -9.87
N GLY A 121 -2.22 -8.75 -9.86
CA GLY A 121 -2.14 -9.68 -8.72
C GLY A 121 -1.64 -9.02 -7.44
N ARG A 122 -0.69 -8.09 -7.54
CA ARG A 122 -0.15 -7.35 -6.40
C ARG A 122 -1.14 -6.32 -5.87
N LEU A 123 -1.90 -5.68 -6.77
CA LEU A 123 -3.00 -4.81 -6.38
C LEU A 123 -4.11 -5.59 -5.65
N ALA A 124 -4.44 -6.80 -6.10
CA ALA A 124 -5.40 -7.67 -5.42
C ALA A 124 -4.93 -8.06 -4.01
N GLN A 125 -3.64 -8.34 -3.82
CA GLN A 125 -3.04 -8.58 -2.49
C GLN A 125 -3.16 -7.35 -1.58
N ALA A 126 -2.85 -6.16 -2.09
CA ALA A 126 -2.99 -4.92 -1.31
C ALA A 126 -4.45 -4.68 -0.89
N ARG A 127 -5.41 -4.94 -1.78
CA ARG A 127 -6.85 -4.86 -1.46
C ARG A 127 -7.28 -5.88 -0.42
N ALA A 128 -6.81 -7.13 -0.53
CA ALA A 128 -7.08 -8.16 0.49
C ALA A 128 -6.50 -7.77 1.87
N GLY A 129 -5.34 -7.13 1.90
CA GLY A 129 -4.78 -6.55 3.12
C GLY A 129 -5.67 -5.45 3.70
N ALA A 130 -6.22 -4.57 2.86
CA ALA A 130 -7.20 -3.55 3.30
C ALA A 130 -8.46 -4.20 3.89
N ASP A 131 -9.02 -5.20 3.20
CA ASP A 131 -10.22 -5.93 3.66
C ASP A 131 -9.99 -6.60 5.01
N ALA A 132 -8.82 -7.21 5.22
CA ALA A 132 -8.49 -7.86 6.49
C ALA A 132 -8.47 -6.86 7.66
N LEU A 133 -8.00 -5.62 7.44
CA LEU A 133 -8.01 -4.58 8.47
C LEU A 133 -9.42 -4.00 8.68
N ILE A 134 -10.20 -3.86 7.62
CA ILE A 134 -11.61 -3.44 7.69
C ILE A 134 -12.42 -4.47 8.48
N ALA A 135 -12.26 -5.77 8.21
CA ALA A 135 -12.93 -6.86 8.91
C ALA A 135 -12.57 -6.92 10.40
N GLN A 136 -11.38 -6.44 10.79
CA GLN A 136 -10.98 -6.27 12.18
C GLN A 136 -11.55 -5.00 12.85
N GLY A 137 -12.39 -4.24 12.14
CA GLY A 137 -12.99 -3.00 12.65
C GLY A 137 -12.00 -1.85 12.79
N LEU A 138 -10.92 -1.83 11.99
CA LEU A 138 -9.91 -0.76 12.04
C LEU A 138 -10.23 0.42 11.12
N PHE A 139 -11.24 0.28 10.26
CA PHE A 139 -11.73 1.37 9.44
C PHE A 139 -12.37 2.47 10.30
N GLY A 140 -11.92 3.71 10.16
CA GLY A 140 -12.32 4.83 10.99
C GLY A 140 -11.77 4.81 12.43
N ALA A 141 -10.93 3.83 12.78
CA ALA A 141 -10.36 3.75 14.12
C ALA A 141 -9.39 4.91 14.42
N PRO A 142 -9.28 5.37 15.68
CA PRO A 142 -8.27 6.33 16.08
C PRO A 142 -6.86 5.84 15.72
N GLN A 143 -5.96 6.75 15.36
CA GLN A 143 -4.64 6.41 14.82
C GLN A 143 -3.86 5.40 15.68
N GLY A 144 -3.80 5.58 17.00
CA GLY A 144 -3.09 4.65 17.89
C GLY A 144 -3.67 3.24 17.84
N ARG A 145 -5.00 3.11 17.83
CA ARG A 145 -5.71 1.83 17.69
C ARG A 145 -5.47 1.20 16.31
N LEU A 146 -5.45 2.01 15.25
CA LEU A 146 -5.13 1.56 13.90
C LEU A 146 -3.71 0.98 13.84
N LEU A 147 -2.70 1.73 14.30
CA LEU A 147 -1.31 1.30 14.27
C LEU A 147 -1.07 0.06 15.16
N ALA A 148 -1.67 0.02 16.36
CA ALA A 148 -1.63 -1.15 17.22
C ALA A 148 -2.29 -2.38 16.57
N GLY A 149 -3.42 -2.19 15.89
CA GLY A 149 -4.12 -3.23 15.15
C GLY A 149 -3.29 -3.78 13.99
N ILE A 150 -2.64 -2.90 13.21
CA ILE A 150 -1.70 -3.30 12.14
C ILE A 150 -0.51 -4.07 12.73
N GLY A 151 0.08 -3.60 13.83
CA GLY A 151 1.18 -4.29 14.50
C GLY A 151 0.81 -5.67 15.02
N ARG A 152 -0.37 -5.81 15.63
CA ARG A 152 -0.93 -7.10 16.02
C ARG A 152 -1.13 -8.02 14.82
N HIS A 153 -1.73 -7.50 13.74
CA HIS A 153 -1.94 -8.28 12.52
C HIS A 153 -0.60 -8.75 11.92
N ALA A 154 0.41 -7.88 11.86
CA ALA A 154 1.74 -8.23 11.39
C ALA A 154 2.43 -9.32 12.23
N ALA A 155 2.22 -9.30 13.56
CA ALA A 155 2.81 -10.26 14.47
C ALA A 155 2.13 -11.64 14.46
N GLN A 156 0.82 -11.69 14.20
CA GLN A 156 -0.01 -12.89 14.36
C GLN A 156 -0.46 -13.53 13.04
N ALA A 157 -0.43 -12.78 11.93
CA ALA A 157 -0.89 -13.27 10.64
C ALA A 157 -0.05 -14.45 10.12
N GLY A 158 -0.71 -15.42 9.49
CA GLY A 158 -0.05 -16.44 8.68
C GLY A 158 0.56 -15.87 7.40
N ASP A 159 1.30 -16.68 6.65
CA ASP A 159 2.16 -16.20 5.55
C ASP A 159 1.40 -15.48 4.43
N ARG A 160 0.20 -15.96 4.09
CA ARG A 160 -0.64 -15.29 3.09
C ARG A 160 -1.07 -13.90 3.55
N ALA A 161 -1.67 -13.80 4.73
CA ALA A 161 -2.12 -12.52 5.27
C ALA A 161 -0.94 -11.55 5.51
N ARG A 162 0.27 -12.06 5.84
CA ARG A 162 1.48 -11.24 5.90
C ARG A 162 1.89 -10.69 4.54
N ARG A 163 1.78 -11.47 3.45
CA ARG A 163 2.04 -10.97 2.09
C ARG A 163 1.03 -9.92 1.66
N ASP A 164 -0.25 -10.16 1.94
CA ASP A 164 -1.33 -9.22 1.61
C ASP A 164 -1.15 -7.90 2.38
N LEU A 165 -0.79 -7.97 3.68
CA LEU A 165 -0.47 -6.80 4.50
C LEU A 165 0.78 -6.06 4.01
N ARG A 166 1.83 -6.76 3.59
CA ARG A 166 3.03 -6.13 3.01
C ARG A 166 2.70 -5.35 1.73
N ALA A 167 1.96 -5.97 0.81
CA ALA A 167 1.51 -5.31 -0.42
C ALA A 167 0.66 -4.07 -0.12
N PHE A 168 -0.23 -4.15 0.88
CA PHE A 168 -1.04 -3.02 1.36
C PHE A 168 -0.17 -1.87 1.87
N VAL A 169 0.83 -2.17 2.71
CA VAL A 169 1.72 -1.14 3.27
C VAL A 169 2.64 -0.56 2.21
N ALA A 170 3.21 -1.37 1.31
CA ALA A 170 4.06 -0.90 0.21
C ALA A 170 3.31 0.11 -0.67
N LEU A 171 2.05 -0.16 -1.00
CA LEU A 171 1.18 0.78 -1.71
C LEU A 171 0.93 2.06 -0.91
N GLY A 172 0.74 1.95 0.41
CA GLY A 172 0.64 3.10 1.31
C GLY A 172 1.91 3.97 1.33
N VAL A 173 3.10 3.36 1.32
CA VAL A 173 4.39 4.06 1.26
C VAL A 173 4.59 4.75 -0.09
N ALA A 174 4.30 4.08 -1.20
CA ALA A 174 4.33 4.69 -2.53
C ALA A 174 3.32 5.83 -2.71
N THR A 175 2.25 5.84 -1.92
CA THR A 175 1.29 6.96 -1.85
C THR A 175 1.90 8.18 -1.14
N LEU A 176 2.81 7.98 -0.19
CA LEU A 176 3.51 9.06 0.52
C LEU A 176 4.56 9.75 -0.34
N SER A 177 5.27 8.98 -1.17
CA SER A 177 6.29 9.50 -2.06
C SER A 177 6.40 8.65 -3.33
N PRO A 178 6.44 9.29 -4.52
CA PRO A 178 6.52 8.59 -5.80
C PRO A 178 7.86 7.90 -6.01
N HIS A 179 8.89 8.23 -5.22
CA HIS A 179 10.21 7.61 -5.31
C HIS A 179 10.21 6.15 -4.85
N PHE A 180 9.21 5.72 -4.09
CA PHE A 180 9.08 4.33 -3.69
C PHE A 180 8.36 3.53 -4.76
N ASP A 181 8.85 2.32 -5.01
CA ASP A 181 8.17 1.35 -5.84
C ASP A 181 7.12 0.60 -5.02
N PRO A 182 5.82 0.66 -5.35
CA PRO A 182 4.80 -0.13 -4.65
C PRO A 182 4.99 -1.65 -4.82
N ALA A 183 5.82 -2.10 -5.77
CA ALA A 183 6.20 -3.51 -5.92
C ALA A 183 7.31 -3.95 -4.96
N ASP A 184 8.08 -3.02 -4.36
CA ASP A 184 9.13 -3.31 -3.40
C ASP A 184 8.56 -3.42 -1.97
N ASP A 185 9.01 -4.43 -1.25
CA ASP A 185 8.58 -4.77 0.11
C ASP A 185 9.48 -4.17 1.21
N ALA A 186 10.68 -3.69 0.89
CA ALA A 186 11.70 -3.34 1.88
C ALA A 186 11.20 -2.36 2.96
N MET A 187 10.58 -1.25 2.54
CA MET A 187 10.03 -0.26 3.47
C MET A 187 8.81 -0.78 4.24
N ALA A 188 7.98 -1.60 3.60
CA ALA A 188 6.83 -2.21 4.24
C ALA A 188 7.27 -3.19 5.35
N GLU A 189 8.32 -3.96 5.10
CA GLU A 189 8.89 -4.90 6.08
C GLU A 189 9.48 -4.19 7.29
N ILE A 190 10.23 -3.11 7.08
CA ILE A 190 10.76 -2.30 8.19
C ILE A 190 9.62 -1.75 9.04
N TRP A 191 8.59 -1.20 8.41
CA TRP A 191 7.46 -0.60 9.12
C TRP A 191 6.64 -1.62 9.89
N LEU A 192 6.27 -2.73 9.24
CA LEU A 192 5.52 -3.83 9.85
C LEU A 192 6.34 -4.55 10.93
N GLY A 193 7.65 -4.69 10.73
CA GLY A 193 8.58 -5.25 11.71
C GLY A 193 8.63 -4.40 12.98
N GLY A 194 8.72 -3.09 12.83
CA GLY A 194 8.66 -2.14 13.94
C GLY A 194 7.34 -2.20 14.71
N LEU A 195 6.20 -2.13 14.02
CA LEU A 195 4.88 -2.22 14.65
C LEU A 195 4.62 -3.58 15.31
N GLY A 196 5.03 -4.67 14.66
CA GLY A 196 4.93 -6.01 15.22
C GLY A 196 5.82 -6.19 16.46
N ARG A 197 6.99 -5.56 16.50
CA ARG A 197 7.86 -5.54 17.68
C ARG A 197 7.20 -4.78 18.84
N GLU A 198 6.66 -3.59 18.60
CA GLU A 198 5.95 -2.84 19.66
C GLU A 198 4.78 -3.63 20.22
N HIS A 199 4.01 -4.32 19.37
CA HIS A 199 2.96 -5.22 19.82
C HIS A 199 3.47 -6.35 20.73
N ARG A 200 4.55 -7.04 20.33
CA ARG A 200 5.16 -8.11 21.16
C ARG A 200 5.68 -7.61 22.50
N LEU A 201 6.08 -6.34 22.57
CA LEU A 201 6.52 -5.68 23.80
C LEU A 201 5.35 -5.12 24.64
N GLY A 202 4.09 -5.30 24.20
CA GLY A 202 2.92 -4.77 24.90
C GLY A 202 2.79 -3.24 24.82
N ARG A 203 3.49 -2.60 23.88
CA ARG A 203 3.52 -1.14 23.73
C ARG A 203 2.53 -0.69 22.66
N GLN A 204 1.90 0.46 22.89
CA GLN A 204 1.06 1.09 21.88
C GLN A 204 1.87 2.11 21.06
N PRO A 205 1.78 2.06 19.72
CA PRO A 205 2.36 3.09 18.85
C PRO A 205 1.78 4.47 19.21
N GLN A 206 2.64 5.38 19.67
CA GLN A 206 2.24 6.76 19.93
C GLN A 206 2.64 7.67 18.76
N PRO A 207 1.76 8.60 18.34
CA PRO A 207 2.16 9.61 17.36
C PRO A 207 3.30 10.46 17.92
N ILE A 208 4.22 10.88 17.04
CA ILE A 208 5.23 11.88 17.42
C ILE A 208 4.49 13.19 17.70
N VAL A 209 4.41 13.56 18.98
CA VAL A 209 3.97 14.90 19.38
C VAL A 209 5.12 15.85 19.10
N ARG A 210 4.97 16.76 18.13
CA ARG A 210 5.95 17.84 17.96
C ARG A 210 5.92 18.69 19.23
N ARG A 211 7.02 18.70 19.99
CA ARG A 211 7.29 19.78 20.93
C ARG A 211 7.49 21.05 20.11
N ASN A 212 6.65 22.06 20.37
CA ASN A 212 6.86 23.41 19.87
C ASN A 212 8.11 24.00 20.52
#